data_AF-A0A9J6P6Y3-F1
#
_entry.id   AF-A0A9J6P6Y3-F1
#
_cell.length_a   1.000
_cell.length_b   1.000
_cell.length_c   1.000
_cell.angle_alpha   90.00
_cell.angle_beta   90.00
_cell.angle_gamma   90.00
#
_symmetry.space_group_name_H-M   'P 1'
#
loop_
_entity.id
_entity.type
_entity.pdbx_description
1 polymer ?
#
loop_
_entity_poly.entity_id
_entity_poly.type
_entity_poly.pdbx_seq_one_letter_code
_entity_poly.pdbx_strand_id
1 'polypeptide(L)'
;MFNMAPALLYCKKIKRQNIIKVLRLNLISKKQLLYSTIIFVLYNIISAILIILQEDILELFNVSFVMEQPIAVNTFATIMFVLVGGFICPISEEFFFRGLLIRGMEKIGIKFGIFISAFYFAIYHNNPYRLITLLLFGVLIGYIVHYTNSILPGILFHILTNSIFVISTYILGPENYNKIYSNVSITRVNILENNYVLMIILVIVSLICFTCFKKLKSLSVPKESTLDSVDNKANIKGKIYIVTSVIFVTLLFIAIIR
;
A
#
# COMPACT_ATOMS: atom_id res chain seq x y z
N MET A 1 -8.83 10.99 -7.39
CA MET A 1 -10.24 10.78 -6.97
C MET A 1 -11.10 10.02 -8.00
N PHE A 2 -10.61 9.74 -9.22
CA PHE A 2 -11.33 9.00 -10.29
C PHE A 2 -11.43 7.46 -10.11
N ASN A 3 -10.95 6.90 -8.99
CA ASN A 3 -10.65 5.46 -8.88
C ASN A 3 -11.77 4.56 -8.38
N MET A 4 -12.91 5.10 -7.93
CA MET A 4 -14.04 4.26 -7.52
C MET A 4 -14.92 3.85 -8.69
N ALA A 5 -14.92 4.56 -9.82
CA ALA A 5 -15.78 4.25 -10.96
C ALA A 5 -15.61 2.81 -11.49
N PRO A 6 -14.39 2.25 -11.64
CA PRO A 6 -14.19 0.89 -12.11
C PRO A 6 -14.64 -0.14 -11.07
N ALA A 7 -14.38 0.14 -9.79
CA ALA A 7 -14.82 -0.71 -8.69
C ALA A 7 -16.35 -0.74 -8.57
N LEU A 8 -16.99 0.41 -8.68
CA LEU A 8 -18.44 0.56 -8.69
C LEU A 8 -19.07 -0.03 -9.94
N LEU A 9 -18.47 0.10 -11.12
CA LEU A 9 -18.93 -0.52 -12.36
C LEU A 9 -18.81 -2.05 -12.33
N TYR A 10 -17.71 -2.58 -11.79
CA TYR A 10 -17.54 -4.01 -11.54
C TYR A 10 -18.60 -4.52 -10.56
N CYS A 11 -18.82 -3.83 -9.43
CA CYS A 11 -19.88 -4.13 -8.47
C CYS A 11 -21.30 -4.03 -9.08
N LYS A 12 -21.57 -3.05 -9.95
CA LYS A 12 -22.87 -2.83 -10.61
C LYS A 12 -23.17 -3.89 -11.69
N LYS A 13 -22.14 -4.50 -12.31
CA LYS A 13 -22.29 -5.69 -13.18
C LYS A 13 -22.37 -6.99 -12.38
N ILE A 14 -21.78 -7.03 -11.19
CA ILE A 14 -21.87 -8.12 -10.21
C ILE A 14 -23.11 -7.96 -9.32
N LYS A 15 -24.20 -7.41 -9.85
CA LYS A 15 -25.52 -7.25 -9.20
C LYS A 15 -26.12 -8.52 -8.56
N ARG A 16 -25.43 -9.66 -8.58
CA ARG A 16 -25.80 -10.93 -7.95
C ARG A 16 -24.85 -11.41 -6.84
N GLN A 17 -23.73 -10.74 -6.55
CA GLN A 17 -22.81 -11.19 -5.48
C GLN A 17 -22.72 -10.17 -4.34
N ASN A 18 -22.55 -10.70 -3.13
CA ASN A 18 -22.44 -9.90 -1.92
C ASN A 18 -21.10 -9.14 -1.90
N ILE A 19 -21.15 -7.80 -1.90
CA ILE A 19 -19.98 -6.91 -1.93
C ILE A 19 -19.02 -7.15 -0.76
N ILE A 20 -19.54 -7.53 0.41
CA ILE A 20 -18.75 -7.89 1.59
C ILE A 20 -17.87 -9.10 1.29
N LYS A 21 -18.41 -10.11 0.59
CA LYS A 21 -17.66 -11.31 0.19
C LYS A 21 -16.66 -11.04 -0.94
N VAL A 22 -16.98 -10.12 -1.86
CA VAL A 22 -16.09 -9.73 -2.96
C VAL A 22 -14.89 -8.96 -2.42
N LEU A 23 -15.14 -7.90 -1.64
CA LEU A 23 -14.12 -7.02 -1.10
C LEU A 23 -13.43 -7.57 0.15
N ARG A 24 -13.92 -8.68 0.73
CA ARG A 24 -13.41 -9.23 1.99
C ARG A 24 -13.53 -8.24 3.15
N LEU A 25 -14.72 -7.73 3.38
CA LEU A 25 -15.02 -6.88 4.55
C LEU A 25 -15.29 -7.75 5.79
N ASN A 26 -14.41 -8.72 6.05
CA ASN A 26 -14.54 -9.65 7.16
C ASN A 26 -13.89 -9.07 8.41
N LEU A 27 -14.51 -9.28 9.57
CA LEU A 27 -13.86 -9.00 10.85
C LEU A 27 -12.68 -9.97 11.05
N ILE A 28 -11.64 -9.48 11.73
CA ILE A 28 -10.44 -10.25 12.01
C ILE A 28 -10.30 -10.54 13.49
N SER A 29 -9.66 -11.66 13.83
CA SER A 29 -9.40 -12.02 15.22
C SER A 29 -8.42 -11.04 15.89
N LYS A 30 -8.48 -10.93 17.22
CA LYS A 30 -7.53 -10.11 18.00
C LYS A 30 -6.06 -10.49 17.73
N LYS A 31 -5.77 -11.79 17.54
CA LYS A 31 -4.43 -12.27 17.21
C LYS A 31 -4.00 -11.82 15.80
N GLN A 32 -4.88 -11.94 14.80
CA GLN A 32 -4.60 -11.43 13.46
C GLN A 32 -4.34 -9.92 13.47
N LEU A 33 -5.14 -9.14 14.23
CA LEU A 33 -4.94 -7.70 14.35
C LEU A 33 -3.58 -7.40 14.99
N LEU A 34 -3.24 -8.06 16.10
CA LEU A 34 -1.96 -7.90 16.78
C LEU A 34 -0.77 -8.14 15.85
N TYR A 35 -0.71 -9.29 15.17
CA TYR A 35 0.42 -9.58 14.27
C TYR A 35 0.45 -8.65 13.05
N SER A 36 -0.71 -8.25 12.52
CA SER A 36 -0.79 -7.28 11.43
C SER A 36 -0.24 -5.91 11.86
N THR A 37 -0.57 -5.46 13.08
CA THR A 37 -0.05 -4.22 13.64
C THR A 37 1.45 -4.28 13.90
N ILE A 38 1.97 -5.39 14.45
CA ILE A 38 3.41 -5.59 14.64
C ILE A 38 4.15 -5.53 13.30
N ILE A 39 3.65 -6.26 12.29
CA ILE A 39 4.20 -6.23 10.93
C ILE A 39 4.21 -4.80 10.37
N PHE A 40 3.13 -4.05 10.54
CA PHE A 40 3.05 -2.66 10.10
C PHE A 40 4.06 -1.75 10.82
N VAL A 41 4.22 -1.88 12.14
CA VAL A 41 5.23 -1.11 12.89
C VAL A 41 6.65 -1.43 12.41
N LEU A 42 6.97 -2.72 12.25
CA LEU A 42 8.27 -3.16 11.75
C LEU A 42 8.53 -2.63 10.32
N TYR A 43 7.50 -2.58 9.48
CA TYR A 43 7.59 -1.96 8.16
C TYR A 43 7.92 -0.48 8.21
N ASN A 44 7.35 0.29 9.13
CA ASN A 44 7.69 1.71 9.25
C ASN A 44 9.17 1.91 9.62
N ILE A 45 9.72 1.03 10.47
CA ILE A 45 11.16 1.01 10.78
C ILE A 45 11.98 0.65 9.54
N ILE A 46 11.63 -0.43 8.84
CA ILE A 46 12.29 -0.86 7.60
C ILE A 46 12.25 0.27 6.55
N SER A 47 11.09 0.88 6.35
CA SER A 47 10.88 1.96 5.39
C SER A 47 11.73 3.18 5.72
N ALA A 48 11.84 3.56 7.00
CA ALA A 48 12.69 4.67 7.41
C ALA A 48 14.17 4.39 7.13
N ILE A 49 14.64 3.17 7.38
CA ILE A 49 16.01 2.75 7.09
C ILE A 49 16.29 2.75 5.58
N LEU A 50 15.37 2.18 4.79
CA LEU A 50 15.51 2.14 3.33
C LEU A 50 15.55 3.53 2.69
N ILE A 51 14.80 4.49 3.24
CA ILE A 51 14.84 5.87 2.77
C ILE A 51 16.22 6.48 2.98
N ILE A 52 16.83 6.31 4.16
CA ILE A 52 18.17 6.83 4.45
C ILE A 52 19.21 6.21 3.51
N LEU A 53 19.21 4.87 3.39
CA LEU A 53 20.14 4.17 2.51
C LEU A 53 19.97 4.59 1.04
N GLN A 54 18.74 4.93 0.64
CA GLN A 54 18.48 5.46 -0.69
C GLN A 54 19.04 6.87 -0.87
N GLU A 55 18.93 7.74 0.14
CA GLU A 55 19.53 9.09 0.10
C GLU A 55 21.05 9.02 -0.09
N ASP A 56 21.74 8.16 0.67
CA ASP A 56 23.19 7.94 0.53
C ASP A 56 23.57 7.49 -0.89
N ILE A 57 22.79 6.56 -1.46
CA ILE A 57 23.02 6.07 -2.83
C ILE A 57 22.82 7.20 -3.83
N LEU A 58 21.75 7.98 -3.70
CA LEU A 58 21.42 9.06 -4.61
C LEU A 58 22.45 10.19 -4.59
N GLU A 59 22.96 10.52 -3.39
CA GLU A 59 24.06 11.47 -3.22
C GLU A 59 25.33 11.00 -3.94
N LEU A 60 25.64 9.70 -3.86
CA LEU A 60 26.78 9.09 -4.57
C LEU A 60 26.72 9.30 -6.10
N PHE A 61 25.51 9.39 -6.65
CA PHE A 61 25.27 9.65 -8.07
C PHE A 61 24.94 11.12 -8.39
N ASN A 62 24.99 12.03 -7.41
CA ASN A 62 24.58 13.43 -7.54
C ASN A 62 23.14 13.59 -8.09
N VAL A 63 22.24 12.69 -7.71
CA VAL A 63 20.82 12.75 -8.10
C VAL A 63 20.00 13.26 -6.94
N SER A 64 19.28 14.37 -7.14
CA SER A 64 18.35 14.90 -6.14
C SER A 64 16.91 14.90 -6.67
N PHE A 65 15.97 14.39 -5.87
CA PHE A 65 14.54 14.52 -6.16
C PHE A 65 13.97 15.73 -5.42
N VAL A 66 13.49 16.73 -6.15
CA VAL A 66 12.67 17.79 -5.57
C VAL A 66 11.22 17.34 -5.65
N MET A 67 10.57 17.23 -4.50
CA MET A 67 9.16 16.85 -4.45
C MET A 67 8.31 18.03 -4.02
N GLU A 68 7.52 18.55 -4.96
CA GLU A 68 6.45 19.49 -4.63
C GLU A 68 5.37 18.74 -3.84
N GLN A 69 5.30 19.03 -2.55
CA GLN A 69 4.19 18.55 -1.74
C GLN A 69 3.01 19.51 -1.92
N PRO A 70 1.78 19.01 -2.13
CA PRO A 70 0.61 19.87 -2.11
C PRO A 70 0.47 20.51 -0.73
N ILE A 71 0.59 21.83 -0.67
CA ILE A 71 0.50 22.60 0.57
C ILE A 71 -0.94 23.06 0.74
N ALA A 72 -1.54 22.74 1.88
CA ALA A 72 -2.84 23.31 2.24
C ALA A 72 -2.66 24.80 2.52
N VAL A 73 -3.27 25.64 1.69
CA VAL A 73 -3.14 27.12 1.76
C VAL A 73 -4.01 27.77 2.84
N ASN A 74 -4.96 27.03 3.42
CA ASN A 74 -5.83 27.48 4.51
C ASN A 74 -6.46 26.30 5.27
N THR A 75 -7.12 26.58 6.40
CA THR A 75 -7.77 25.56 7.25
C THR A 75 -8.78 24.69 6.51
N PHE A 76 -9.57 25.26 5.59
CA PHE A 76 -10.53 24.49 4.80
C PHE A 76 -9.82 23.51 3.86
N ALA A 77 -8.78 23.97 3.16
CA ALA A 77 -7.93 23.13 2.32
C ALA A 77 -7.27 22.01 3.14
N THR A 78 -6.84 22.29 4.38
CA THR A 78 -6.30 21.27 5.29
C THR A 78 -7.34 20.22 5.65
N ILE A 79 -8.54 20.64 6.04
CA ILE A 79 -9.63 19.72 6.37
C ILE A 79 -9.93 18.83 5.17
N MET A 80 -10.02 19.42 3.97
CA MET A 80 -10.24 18.66 2.74
C MET A 80 -9.06 17.73 2.43
N PHE A 81 -7.83 18.14 2.67
CA PHE A 81 -6.65 17.32 2.42
C PHE A 81 -6.57 16.13 3.38
N VAL A 82 -6.93 16.31 4.65
CA VAL A 82 -7.07 15.22 5.62
C VAL A 82 -8.21 14.29 5.22
N LEU A 83 -9.42 14.81 4.97
CA LEU A 83 -10.59 13.99 4.66
C LEU A 83 -10.39 13.21 3.35
N VAL A 84 -9.91 13.87 2.31
CA VAL A 84 -9.75 13.24 0.99
C VAL A 84 -8.47 12.43 0.92
N GLY A 85 -7.32 13.05 1.20
CA GLY A 85 -6.00 12.41 1.10
C GLY A 85 -5.72 11.42 2.24
N GLY A 86 -6.13 11.74 3.46
CA GLY A 86 -5.93 10.89 4.64
C GLY A 86 -6.90 9.72 4.75
N PHE A 87 -8.15 9.88 4.28
CA PHE A 87 -9.20 8.86 4.46
C PHE A 87 -9.75 8.31 3.14
N ILE A 88 -10.40 9.15 2.33
CA ILE A 88 -11.17 8.68 1.16
C ILE A 88 -10.26 8.01 0.11
N CYS A 89 -9.11 8.59 -0.20
CA CYS A 89 -8.15 8.04 -1.16
C CYS A 89 -7.62 6.67 -0.70
N PRO A 90 -7.05 6.51 0.52
CA PRO A 90 -6.60 5.22 1.02
C PRO A 90 -7.68 4.14 1.00
N ILE A 91 -8.92 4.46 1.43
CA ILE A 91 -10.04 3.50 1.38
C ILE A 91 -10.31 3.04 -0.05
N SER A 92 -10.37 3.99 -0.98
CA SER A 92 -10.64 3.72 -2.40
C SER A 92 -9.53 2.87 -3.03
N GLU A 93 -8.28 3.15 -2.68
CA GLU A 93 -7.12 2.41 -3.16
C GLU A 93 -7.10 0.97 -2.62
N GLU A 94 -7.39 0.76 -1.34
CA GLU A 94 -7.49 -0.60 -0.80
C GLU A 94 -8.64 -1.40 -1.45
N PHE A 95 -9.78 -0.77 -1.69
CA PHE A 95 -10.90 -1.42 -2.39
C PHE A 95 -10.47 -1.89 -3.77
N PHE A 96 -9.75 -1.05 -4.50
CA PHE A 96 -9.30 -1.37 -5.84
C PHE A 96 -8.18 -2.40 -5.86
N PHE A 97 -7.05 -2.09 -5.23
CA PHE A 97 -5.84 -2.92 -5.29
C PHE A 97 -6.03 -4.24 -4.54
N ARG A 98 -6.56 -4.21 -3.31
CA ARG A 98 -6.65 -5.40 -2.45
C ARG A 98 -7.98 -6.14 -2.62
N GLY A 99 -9.07 -5.38 -2.74
CA GLY A 99 -10.41 -5.93 -2.91
C GLY A 99 -10.67 -6.50 -4.30
N LEU A 100 -10.24 -5.82 -5.37
CA LEU A 100 -10.57 -6.21 -6.75
C LEU A 100 -9.41 -6.82 -7.51
N LEU A 101 -8.26 -6.14 -7.56
CA LEU A 101 -7.14 -6.56 -8.39
C LEU A 101 -6.52 -7.87 -7.88
N ILE A 102 -6.12 -7.94 -6.60
CA ILE A 102 -5.61 -9.19 -6.00
C ILE A 102 -6.66 -10.31 -6.14
N ARG A 103 -7.94 -10.01 -5.89
CA ARG A 103 -9.05 -10.98 -5.96
C ARG A 103 -9.24 -11.54 -7.36
N GLY A 104 -9.22 -10.70 -8.39
CA GLY A 104 -9.29 -11.12 -9.79
C GLY A 104 -8.12 -12.03 -10.16
N MET A 105 -6.93 -11.74 -9.64
CA MET A 105 -5.70 -12.47 -9.96
C MET A 105 -5.49 -13.76 -9.15
N GLU A 106 -6.36 -14.09 -8.18
CA GLU A 106 -6.18 -15.29 -7.34
C GLU A 106 -6.18 -16.60 -8.15
N LYS A 107 -6.94 -16.66 -9.25
CA LYS A 107 -6.98 -17.83 -10.16
C LYS A 107 -5.69 -18.03 -10.96
N ILE A 108 -4.91 -16.97 -11.16
CA ILE A 108 -3.62 -17.02 -11.88
C ILE A 108 -2.50 -17.37 -10.91
N GLY A 109 -2.58 -16.86 -9.68
CA GLY A 109 -1.65 -17.17 -8.61
C GLY A 109 -1.57 -16.01 -7.64
N ILE A 110 -1.82 -16.29 -6.35
CA ILE A 110 -1.89 -15.24 -5.35
C ILE A 110 -0.60 -14.41 -5.26
N LYS A 111 0.58 -15.04 -5.26
CA LYS A 111 1.86 -14.34 -5.13
C LYS A 111 2.06 -13.34 -6.27
N PHE A 112 1.70 -13.76 -7.49
CA PHE A 112 1.73 -12.90 -8.67
C PHE A 112 0.71 -11.76 -8.57
N GLY A 113 -0.51 -12.04 -8.13
CA GLY A 113 -1.53 -11.02 -7.89
C GLY A 113 -1.11 -9.97 -6.86
N ILE A 114 -0.50 -10.38 -5.75
CA ILE A 114 0.05 -9.48 -4.73
C ILE A 114 1.15 -8.60 -5.33
N PHE A 115 2.10 -9.19 -6.07
CA PHE A 115 3.20 -8.43 -6.66
C PHE A 115 2.70 -7.40 -7.69
N ILE A 116 1.84 -7.81 -8.62
CA ILE A 116 1.30 -6.89 -9.65
C ILE A 116 0.47 -5.78 -9.01
N SER A 117 -0.34 -6.11 -8.00
CA SER A 117 -1.07 -5.09 -7.25
C SER A 117 -0.14 -4.10 -6.56
N ALA A 118 0.93 -4.57 -5.94
CA ALA A 118 1.91 -3.72 -5.26
C ALA A 118 2.70 -2.84 -6.24
N PHE A 119 3.05 -3.40 -7.39
CA PHE A 119 3.79 -2.69 -8.44
C PHE A 119 2.97 -1.55 -9.01
N TYR A 120 1.73 -1.81 -9.44
CA TYR A 120 0.85 -0.75 -9.93
C TYR A 120 0.53 0.27 -8.84
N PHE A 121 0.35 -0.15 -7.59
CA PHE A 121 0.17 0.76 -6.46
C PHE A 121 1.37 1.71 -6.32
N ALA A 122 2.59 1.20 -6.34
CA ALA A 122 3.80 2.01 -6.16
C ALA A 122 4.00 3.04 -7.28
N ILE A 123 3.79 2.64 -8.54
CA ILE A 123 3.96 3.55 -9.67
C ILE A 123 2.81 4.56 -9.73
N TYR A 124 1.58 4.15 -9.36
CA TYR A 124 0.42 5.04 -9.31
C TYR A 124 0.62 6.27 -8.40
N HIS A 125 1.53 6.18 -7.42
CA HIS A 125 1.86 7.30 -6.54
C HIS A 125 2.75 8.36 -7.18
N ASN A 126 3.29 8.14 -8.39
CA ASN A 126 4.15 9.07 -9.13
C ASN A 126 5.28 9.66 -8.28
N ASN A 127 5.85 8.84 -7.39
CA ASN A 127 6.87 9.26 -6.45
C ASN A 127 8.09 8.33 -6.57
N PRO A 128 9.06 8.66 -7.45
CA PRO A 128 10.22 7.81 -7.67
C PRO A 128 11.05 7.61 -6.40
N TYR A 129 11.14 8.64 -5.55
CA TYR A 129 11.84 8.58 -4.27
C TYR A 129 11.18 7.61 -3.28
N ARG A 130 9.86 7.38 -3.33
CA ARG A 130 9.16 6.43 -2.46
C ARG A 130 8.85 5.10 -3.15
N LEU A 131 9.31 4.87 -4.37
CA LEU A 131 8.88 3.73 -5.18
C LEU A 131 9.15 2.39 -4.49
N ILE A 132 10.35 2.21 -3.95
CA ILE A 132 10.76 0.96 -3.27
C ILE A 132 9.92 0.72 -2.01
N THR A 133 9.74 1.76 -1.19
CA THR A 133 9.00 1.66 0.07
C THR A 133 7.50 1.45 -0.18
N LEU A 134 6.93 2.11 -1.19
CA LEU A 134 5.54 1.91 -1.62
C LEU A 134 5.30 0.52 -2.22
N LEU A 135 6.24 -0.01 -3.00
CA LEU A 135 6.18 -1.39 -3.49
C LEU A 135 6.18 -2.38 -2.33
N LEU A 136 7.06 -2.18 -1.35
CA LEU A 136 7.14 -3.01 -0.17
C LEU A 136 5.86 -2.93 0.69
N PHE A 137 5.31 -1.73 0.90
CA PHE A 137 4.01 -1.53 1.53
C PHE A 137 2.90 -2.27 0.78
N GLY A 138 2.91 -2.11 -0.55
CA GLY A 138 2.12 -2.82 -1.54
C GLY A 138 2.00 -4.31 -1.23
N VAL A 139 3.16 -4.96 -1.22
CA VAL A 139 3.33 -6.41 -0.99
C VAL A 139 2.92 -6.79 0.43
N LEU A 140 3.35 -6.04 1.43
CA LEU A 140 3.09 -6.31 2.85
C LEU A 140 1.60 -6.33 3.15
N ILE A 141 0.88 -5.27 2.77
CA ILE A 141 -0.57 -5.21 2.95
C ILE A 141 -1.25 -6.31 2.13
N GLY A 142 -0.77 -6.58 0.91
CA GLY A 142 -1.30 -7.68 0.08
C GLY A 142 -1.23 -9.04 0.77
N TYR A 143 -0.13 -9.36 1.44
CA TYR A 143 -0.01 -10.58 2.24
C TYR A 143 -0.85 -10.56 3.53
N ILE A 144 -0.94 -9.42 4.22
CA ILE A 144 -1.83 -9.28 5.38
C ILE A 144 -3.28 -9.58 4.95
N VAL A 145 -3.78 -8.92 3.91
CA VAL A 145 -5.13 -9.15 3.38
C VAL A 145 -5.34 -10.60 2.94
N HIS A 146 -4.32 -11.20 2.33
CA HIS A 146 -4.37 -12.60 1.92
C HIS A 146 -4.55 -13.56 3.10
N TYR A 147 -3.78 -13.39 4.18
CA TYR A 147 -3.81 -14.28 5.34
C TYR A 147 -5.00 -14.00 6.27
N THR A 148 -5.38 -12.73 6.45
CA THR A 148 -6.54 -12.37 7.28
C THR A 148 -7.88 -12.56 6.55
N ASN A 149 -7.84 -12.73 5.22
CA ASN A 149 -9.00 -12.70 4.36
C ASN A 149 -9.86 -11.44 4.62
N SER A 150 -9.21 -10.30 4.88
CA SER A 150 -9.86 -9.03 5.17
C SER A 150 -9.07 -7.84 4.66
N ILE A 151 -9.73 -6.87 4.02
CA ILE A 151 -9.10 -5.61 3.61
C ILE A 151 -9.04 -4.56 4.73
N LEU A 152 -9.76 -4.77 5.83
CA LEU A 152 -9.86 -3.80 6.92
C LEU A 152 -8.50 -3.41 7.54
N PRO A 153 -7.54 -4.33 7.76
CA PRO A 153 -6.21 -3.96 8.25
C PRO A 153 -5.46 -3.08 7.25
N GLY A 154 -5.58 -3.38 5.95
CA GLY A 154 -5.00 -2.55 4.89
C GLY A 154 -5.54 -1.13 4.93
N ILE A 155 -6.87 -0.99 5.03
CA ILE A 155 -7.53 0.32 5.12
C ILE A 155 -7.03 1.08 6.35
N LEU A 156 -7.04 0.44 7.51
CA LEU A 156 -6.59 1.06 8.76
C LEU A 156 -5.16 1.58 8.66
N PHE A 157 -4.21 0.73 8.24
CA PHE A 157 -2.80 1.10 8.19
C PHE A 157 -2.51 2.15 7.11
N HIS A 158 -3.23 2.11 6.00
CA HIS A 158 -3.05 3.06 4.92
C HIS A 158 -3.63 4.45 5.27
N ILE A 159 -4.80 4.49 5.93
CA ILE A 159 -5.35 5.74 6.51
C ILE A 159 -4.39 6.31 7.54
N LEU A 160 -3.88 5.48 8.46
CA LEU A 160 -2.94 5.94 9.50
C LEU A 160 -1.70 6.57 8.87
N THR A 161 -1.09 5.90 7.88
CA THR A 161 0.11 6.40 7.21
C THR A 161 -0.15 7.72 6.48
N ASN A 162 -1.23 7.82 5.71
CA ASN A 162 -1.56 9.05 4.99
C ASN A 162 -1.97 10.18 5.92
N SER A 163 -2.75 9.90 6.95
CA SER A 163 -3.19 10.91 7.91
C SER A 163 -2.03 11.46 8.72
N ILE A 164 -1.09 10.61 9.17
CA ILE A 164 0.15 11.07 9.82
C ILE A 164 0.92 11.98 8.87
N PHE A 165 1.12 11.56 7.61
CA PHE A 165 1.83 12.36 6.62
C PHE A 165 1.18 13.74 6.43
N VAL A 166 -0.12 13.77 6.14
CA VAL A 166 -0.88 15.01 5.90
C VAL A 166 -0.85 15.93 7.12
N ILE A 167 -1.11 15.39 8.31
CA ILE A 167 -1.14 16.18 9.55
C ILE A 167 0.26 16.73 9.87
N SER A 168 1.32 15.93 9.71
CA SER A 168 2.70 16.39 9.93
C SER A 168 3.09 17.51 8.96
N THR A 169 2.73 17.41 7.68
CA THR A 169 3.00 18.50 6.72
C THR A 169 2.25 19.78 7.05
N TYR A 170 1.04 19.68 7.62
CA TYR A 170 0.26 20.85 8.03
C TYR A 170 0.83 21.50 9.30
N ILE A 171 1.10 20.73 10.35
CA ILE A 171 1.56 21.26 11.64
C ILE A 171 2.94 21.92 11.51
N LEU A 172 3.85 21.28 10.77
CA LEU A 172 5.21 21.79 10.60
C LEU A 172 5.27 22.91 9.55
N GLY A 173 4.36 22.90 8.58
CA GLY A 173 4.49 23.68 7.36
C GLY A 173 5.56 23.07 6.43
N PRO A 174 5.46 23.26 5.11
CA PRO A 174 6.32 22.60 4.13
C PRO A 174 7.81 22.91 4.31
N GLU A 175 8.16 24.15 4.64
CA GLU A 175 9.55 24.56 4.85
C GLU A 175 10.15 23.89 6.08
N ASN A 176 9.46 23.90 7.24
CA ASN A 176 9.97 23.21 8.42
C ASN A 176 9.84 21.70 8.33
N TYR A 177 8.87 21.17 7.59
CA TYR A 177 8.76 19.73 7.32
C TYR A 177 9.99 19.26 6.53
N ASN A 178 10.31 19.93 5.42
CA ASN A 178 11.49 19.63 4.61
C ASN A 178 12.79 19.90 5.37
N LYS A 179 12.84 20.96 6.19
CA LYS A 179 13.98 21.29 7.06
C LYS A 179 14.16 20.29 8.20
N ILE A 180 13.09 19.77 8.79
CA ILE A 180 13.16 18.72 9.81
C ILE A 180 13.53 17.40 9.16
N TYR A 181 12.98 17.05 7.99
CA TYR A 181 13.40 15.87 7.25
C TYR A 181 14.88 15.93 6.88
N SER A 182 15.35 17.05 6.33
CA SER A 182 16.76 17.28 5.97
C SER A 182 17.69 17.41 7.18
N ASN A 183 17.27 18.05 8.27
CA ASN A 183 18.08 18.14 9.49
C ASN A 183 18.05 16.83 10.30
N VAL A 184 16.99 16.04 10.21
CA VAL A 184 16.97 14.67 10.73
C VAL A 184 17.91 13.78 9.92
N SER A 185 18.11 14.00 8.61
CA SER A 185 19.22 13.37 7.88
C SER A 185 20.58 13.89 8.34
N ILE A 186 20.78 15.21 8.50
CA ILE A 186 22.07 15.79 8.93
C ILE A 186 22.46 15.43 10.38
N THR A 187 21.51 15.37 11.32
CA THR A 187 21.78 14.95 12.70
C THR A 187 21.93 13.42 12.80
N ARG A 188 21.37 12.67 11.82
CA ARG A 188 21.68 11.25 11.61
C ARG A 188 23.06 11.05 11.02
N VAL A 189 23.70 12.01 10.34
CA VAL A 189 25.08 11.86 9.81
C VAL A 189 26.05 11.41 10.91
N ASN A 190 25.84 11.85 12.15
CA ASN A 190 26.65 11.41 13.31
C ASN A 190 26.23 10.06 13.92
N ILE A 191 25.04 9.54 13.60
CA ILE A 191 24.59 8.16 13.88
C ILE A 191 24.98 7.23 12.70
N LEU A 192 25.31 7.81 11.54
CA LEU A 192 25.53 7.20 10.21
C LEU A 192 27.00 6.94 9.85
N GLU A 193 27.97 7.19 10.72
CA GLU A 193 29.34 6.71 10.47
C GLU A 193 29.41 5.17 10.35
N ASN A 194 28.34 4.46 10.75
CA ASN A 194 28.23 3.01 10.68
C ASN A 194 27.03 2.52 9.84
N ASN A 195 27.04 2.74 8.52
CA ASN A 195 26.06 2.14 7.59
C ASN A 195 25.90 0.63 7.79
N TYR A 196 26.95 -0.05 8.27
CA TYR A 196 26.88 -1.47 8.66
C TYR A 196 25.94 -1.76 9.85
N VAL A 197 25.85 -0.88 10.87
CA VAL A 197 24.90 -1.03 11.99
C VAL A 197 23.47 -0.92 11.48
N LEU A 198 23.21 0.04 10.58
CA LEU A 198 21.90 0.24 9.99
C LEU A 198 21.46 -0.98 9.16
N MET A 199 22.38 -1.57 8.40
CA MET A 199 22.15 -2.83 7.68
C MET A 199 21.88 -4.00 8.64
N ILE A 200 22.60 -4.12 9.76
CA ILE A 200 22.36 -5.15 10.76
C ILE A 200 20.95 -5.00 11.37
N ILE A 201 20.56 -3.78 11.75
CA ILE A 201 19.22 -3.49 12.27
C ILE A 201 18.16 -3.85 11.22
N LEU A 202 18.36 -3.45 9.96
CA LEU A 202 17.45 -3.78 8.86
C LEU A 202 17.24 -5.30 8.72
N VAL A 203 18.32 -6.07 8.78
CA VAL A 203 18.26 -7.55 8.73
C VAL A 203 17.49 -8.10 9.93
N ILE A 204 17.81 -7.66 11.15
CA ILE A 204 17.14 -8.12 12.37
C ILE A 204 15.63 -7.82 12.31
N VAL A 205 15.26 -6.58 12.00
CA VAL A 205 13.85 -6.15 11.91
C VAL A 205 13.12 -6.92 10.80
N SER A 206 13.78 -7.19 9.68
CA SER A 206 13.22 -7.98 8.57
C SER A 206 13.01 -9.45 8.96
N LEU A 207 13.94 -10.05 9.72
CA LEU A 207 13.78 -11.41 10.25
C LEU A 207 12.63 -11.49 11.25
N ILE A 208 12.50 -10.52 12.16
CA ILE A 208 11.37 -10.44 13.08
C ILE A 208 10.07 -10.30 12.28
N CYS A 209 10.01 -9.39 11.30
CA CYS A 209 8.85 -9.21 10.44
C CYS A 209 8.46 -10.51 9.73
N PHE A 210 9.43 -11.26 9.21
CA PHE A 210 9.22 -12.56 8.57
C PHE A 210 8.65 -13.61 9.55
N THR A 211 9.14 -13.66 10.79
CA THR A 211 8.57 -14.56 11.81
C THR A 211 7.14 -14.20 12.18
N CYS A 212 6.83 -12.90 12.29
CA CYS A 212 5.46 -12.42 12.49
C CYS A 212 4.55 -12.82 11.31
N PHE A 213 5.04 -12.76 10.08
CA PHE A 213 4.31 -13.23 8.90
C PHE A 213 4.04 -14.74 8.93
N LYS A 214 5.01 -15.56 9.34
CA LYS A 214 4.78 -17.00 9.55
C LYS A 214 3.67 -17.24 10.57
N LYS A 215 3.67 -16.46 11.66
CA LYS A 215 2.65 -16.57 12.69
C LYS A 215 1.29 -16.10 12.19
N LEU A 216 1.21 -15.00 11.48
CA LEU A 216 -0.03 -14.52 10.85
C LEU A 216 -0.59 -15.55 9.85
N LYS A 217 0.27 -16.18 9.04
CA LYS A 217 -0.11 -17.27 8.14
C LYS A 217 -0.69 -18.46 8.89
N SER A 218 -0.12 -18.85 10.04
CA SER A 218 -0.68 -19.94 10.86
C SER A 218 -2.09 -19.63 11.41
N LEU A 219 -2.47 -18.35 11.47
CA LEU A 219 -3.78 -17.87 11.89
C LEU A 219 -4.73 -17.62 10.69
N SER A 220 -4.35 -18.04 9.48
CA SER A 220 -5.15 -17.80 8.29
C SER A 220 -6.43 -18.62 8.30
N VAL A 221 -7.54 -18.00 7.91
CA VAL A 221 -8.84 -18.67 7.77
C VAL A 221 -8.90 -19.35 6.39
N PRO A 222 -9.42 -20.59 6.28
CA PRO A 222 -9.71 -21.23 5.00
C PRO A 222 -10.59 -20.31 4.14
N LYS A 223 -10.20 -20.11 2.88
CA LYS A 223 -10.94 -19.21 1.99
C LYS A 223 -12.16 -19.94 1.43
N GLU A 224 -13.35 -19.38 1.62
CA GLU A 224 -14.50 -19.73 0.77
C GLU A 224 -14.17 -19.35 -0.68
N SER A 225 -14.17 -20.33 -1.58
CA SER A 225 -13.95 -20.12 -3.00
C SER A 225 -15.21 -19.57 -3.67
N THR A 226 -15.49 -18.28 -3.46
CA THR A 226 -16.64 -17.61 -4.11
C THR A 226 -16.58 -17.59 -5.64
N LEU A 227 -15.45 -18.00 -6.23
CA LEU A 227 -15.22 -18.04 -7.67
C LEU A 227 -15.34 -19.45 -8.28
N ASP A 228 -15.60 -20.48 -7.47
CA ASP A 228 -15.75 -21.87 -7.93
C ASP A 228 -17.21 -22.21 -8.31
N SER A 229 -18.17 -21.36 -7.95
CA SER A 229 -19.59 -21.53 -8.32
C SER A 229 -19.94 -21.00 -9.72
N VAL A 230 -18.94 -20.65 -10.55
CA VAL A 230 -19.18 -20.20 -11.92
C VAL A 230 -18.60 -21.23 -12.88
N ASP A 231 -19.51 -22.01 -13.49
CA ASP A 231 -19.35 -23.00 -14.56
C ASP A 231 -18.05 -22.96 -15.36
N ASN A 232 -17.55 -24.12 -15.78
CA ASN A 232 -16.35 -24.29 -16.62
C ASN A 232 -16.32 -23.44 -17.92
N LYS A 233 -17.45 -22.89 -18.40
CA LYS A 233 -17.52 -21.89 -19.49
C LYS A 233 -17.08 -20.47 -19.07
N ALA A 234 -16.98 -20.17 -17.77
CA ALA A 234 -16.56 -18.89 -17.20
C ALA A 234 -15.05 -18.75 -17.01
N ASN A 235 -14.26 -19.78 -17.33
CA ASN A 235 -12.80 -19.73 -17.25
C ASN A 235 -12.22 -18.74 -18.29
N ILE A 236 -12.85 -18.63 -19.47
CA ILE A 236 -12.49 -17.67 -20.51
C ILE A 236 -12.94 -16.26 -20.12
N LYS A 237 -14.19 -16.10 -19.66
CA LYS A 237 -14.72 -14.79 -19.22
C LYS A 237 -13.94 -14.24 -18.02
N GLY A 238 -13.57 -15.07 -17.04
CA GLY A 238 -12.75 -14.68 -15.90
C GLY A 238 -11.36 -14.19 -16.31
N LYS A 239 -10.68 -14.91 -17.23
CA LYS A 239 -9.41 -14.45 -17.82
C LYS A 239 -9.56 -13.15 -18.59
N ILE A 240 -10.63 -13.00 -19.38
CA ILE A 240 -10.95 -11.75 -20.09
C ILE A 240 -11.15 -10.61 -19.09
N TYR A 241 -11.86 -10.81 -17.98
CA TYR A 241 -12.04 -9.77 -16.98
C TYR A 241 -10.72 -9.34 -16.36
N ILE A 242 -9.85 -10.28 -15.98
CA ILE A 242 -8.51 -9.97 -15.44
C ILE A 242 -7.69 -9.19 -16.47
N VAL A 243 -7.68 -9.63 -17.72
CA VAL A 243 -6.97 -8.95 -18.82
C VAL A 243 -7.55 -7.55 -19.05
N THR A 244 -8.88 -7.39 -19.04
CA THR A 244 -9.51 -6.06 -19.17
C THR A 244 -9.25 -5.17 -17.95
N SER A 245 -9.19 -5.70 -16.73
CA SER A 245 -8.86 -4.92 -15.54
C SER A 245 -7.40 -4.47 -15.59
N VAL A 246 -6.47 -5.35 -15.97
CA VAL A 246 -5.05 -4.99 -16.14
C VAL A 246 -4.89 -3.98 -17.26
N ILE A 247 -5.45 -4.23 -18.46
CA ILE A 247 -5.42 -3.29 -19.60
C ILE A 247 -6.04 -1.95 -19.20
N PHE A 248 -7.16 -1.94 -18.49
CA PHE A 248 -7.81 -0.73 -18.04
C PHE A 248 -6.99 0.04 -16.99
N VAL A 249 -6.33 -0.66 -16.04
CA VAL A 249 -5.36 -0.06 -15.11
C VAL A 249 -4.21 0.57 -15.90
N THR A 250 -3.65 -0.17 -16.87
CA THR A 250 -2.56 0.31 -17.73
C THR A 250 -3.01 1.51 -18.58
N LEU A 251 -4.23 1.52 -19.12
CA LEU A 251 -4.76 2.63 -19.91
C LEU A 251 -5.07 3.87 -19.05
N LEU A 252 -5.61 3.68 -17.85
CA LEU A 252 -5.76 4.78 -16.88
C LEU A 252 -4.40 5.35 -16.49
N PHE A 253 -3.41 4.49 -16.26
CA PHE A 253 -2.05 4.90 -15.95
C PHE A 253 -1.42 5.71 -17.09
N ILE A 254 -1.55 5.26 -18.34
CA ILE A 254 -1.10 6.00 -19.54
C ILE A 254 -1.83 7.34 -19.67
N ALA A 255 -3.11 7.41 -19.31
CA ALA A 255 -3.90 8.63 -19.37
C ALA A 255 -3.59 9.64 -18.26
N ILE A 256 -2.96 9.22 -17.16
CA ILE A 256 -2.59 10.07 -16.02
C ILE A 256 -1.16 10.61 -16.14
N ILE A 257 -0.29 9.92 -16.90
CA ILE A 257 1.11 10.35 -17.15
C ILE A 257 1.21 11.37 -18.30
N ARG A 258 0.16 11.55 -19.09
CA ARG A 258 0.03 12.63 -20.08
C ARG A 258 -0.62 13.86 -19.46
#